data_AF-A0A371B1H9-F1
#
_entry.id   AF-A0A371B1H9-F1
#
_cell.length_a   1.000
_cell.length_b   1.000
_cell.length_c   1.000
_cell.angle_alpha   90.00
_cell.angle_beta   90.00
_cell.angle_gamma   90.00
#
_symmetry.space_group_name_H-M   'P 1'
#
loop_
_entity.id
_entity.type
_entity.pdbx_description
1 polymer ?
#
loop_
_entity_poly.entity_id
_entity_poly.type
_entity_poly.pdbx_seq_one_letter_code
_entity_poly.pdbx_strand_id
1 'polypeptide(L)'
;MLKGLYHWAHICGVGAGEDELYTSHSIAWQTATVFFAVIDLVAAVGLWLAAAWGAVIWLTAVASMVAVQLFFPQVFGRGFFTILFEGAMLAIYLNLAVKAAREQPV
;
A
#
# COMPACT_ATOMS: atom_id res chain seq x y z
N MET A 1 -6.95 -3.80 -0.57
CA MET A 1 -8.26 -3.44 -1.19
C MET A 1 -8.75 -2.07 -0.73
N LEU A 2 -9.09 -1.87 0.55
CA LEU A 2 -9.62 -0.58 1.04
C LEU A 2 -8.70 0.62 0.72
N LYS A 3 -7.39 0.49 0.97
CA LYS A 3 -6.39 1.52 0.64
C LYS A 3 -6.38 1.90 -0.85
N GLY A 4 -6.35 0.90 -1.73
CA GLY A 4 -6.42 1.13 -3.18
C GLY A 4 -7.72 1.81 -3.62
N LEU A 5 -8.86 1.40 -3.04
CA LEU A 5 -10.15 2.01 -3.35
C LEU A 5 -10.26 3.46 -2.84
N TYR A 6 -9.66 3.75 -1.69
CA TYR A 6 -9.56 5.11 -1.15
C TYR A 6 -8.76 6.04 -2.07
N HIS A 7 -7.63 5.57 -2.61
CA HIS A 7 -6.84 6.34 -3.57
C HIS A 7 -7.61 6.51 -4.91
N TRP A 8 -8.35 5.51 -5.36
CA TRP A 8 -9.26 5.65 -6.51
C TRP A 8 -10.35 6.69 -6.27
N ALA A 9 -10.95 6.73 -5.08
CA ALA A 9 -11.95 7.73 -4.75
C ALA A 9 -11.39 9.16 -4.87
N HIS A 10 -10.13 9.37 -4.44
CA HIS A 10 -9.45 10.65 -4.63
C HIS A 10 -9.22 10.98 -6.11
N ILE A 11 -8.75 10.02 -6.91
CA ILE A 11 -8.54 10.22 -8.35
C ILE A 11 -9.86 10.57 -9.06
N CYS A 12 -10.95 9.91 -8.69
CA CYS A 12 -12.28 10.17 -9.24
C CYS A 12 -12.93 11.45 -8.68
N GLY A 13 -12.32 12.12 -7.70
CA GLY A 13 -12.89 13.31 -7.04
C GLY A 13 -14.15 13.01 -6.22
N VAL A 14 -14.34 11.76 -5.78
CA VAL A 14 -15.51 11.36 -4.99
C VAL A 14 -15.41 12.00 -3.60
N GLY A 15 -16.29 12.98 -3.31
CA GLY A 15 -16.35 13.66 -2.03
C GLY A 15 -15.33 14.79 -1.84
N ALA A 16 -14.58 15.16 -2.88
CA ALA A 16 -13.61 16.25 -2.83
C ALA A 16 -14.28 17.62 -3.03
N GLY A 17 -13.92 18.61 -2.21
CA GLY A 17 -14.18 20.02 -2.48
C GLY A 17 -13.29 20.58 -3.61
N GLU A 18 -13.54 21.80 -4.09
CA GLU A 18 -12.77 22.42 -5.19
C GLU A 18 -11.25 22.50 -4.90
N ASP A 19 -10.86 22.68 -3.64
CA ASP A 19 -9.45 22.75 -3.22
C ASP A 19 -8.81 21.37 -2.95
N GLU A 20 -9.60 20.31 -2.85
CA GLU A 20 -9.15 18.93 -2.56
C GLU A 20 -9.11 18.04 -3.81
N LEU A 21 -9.29 18.65 -4.99
CA LEU A 21 -9.22 17.94 -6.25
C LEU A 21 -7.85 17.27 -6.42
N TYR A 22 -7.83 16.07 -6.98
CA TYR A 22 -6.59 15.35 -7.31
C TYR A 22 -5.56 16.24 -8.04
N THR A 23 -6.04 17.13 -8.92
CA THR A 23 -5.22 18.06 -9.70
C THR A 23 -4.66 19.24 -8.92
N SER A 24 -5.20 19.57 -7.73
CA SER A 24 -4.69 20.64 -6.86
C SER A 24 -3.46 20.20 -6.06
N HIS A 25 -3.25 18.89 -5.92
CA HIS A 25 -2.10 18.33 -5.21
C HIS A 25 -0.81 18.35 -6.04
N SER A 26 0.34 18.26 -5.37
CA SER A 26 1.65 18.17 -6.04
C SER A 26 1.77 16.94 -6.95
N ILE A 27 2.60 17.03 -7.98
CA ILE A 27 2.83 15.91 -8.92
C ILE A 27 3.35 14.64 -8.23
N ALA A 28 4.12 14.80 -7.14
CA ALA A 28 4.64 13.70 -6.35
C ALA A 28 3.51 12.95 -5.62
N TRP A 29 2.57 13.69 -5.02
CA TRP A 29 1.38 13.12 -4.39
C TRP A 29 0.50 12.41 -5.41
N GLN A 30 0.23 13.07 -6.55
CA GLN A 30 -0.58 12.51 -7.63
C GLN A 30 -0.02 11.16 -8.12
N THR A 31 1.29 11.13 -8.39
CA THR A 31 1.98 9.92 -8.86
C THR A 31 1.94 8.80 -7.83
N ALA A 32 2.21 9.11 -6.56
CA ALA A 32 2.13 8.14 -5.48
C ALA A 32 0.71 7.59 -5.29
N THR A 33 -0.31 8.45 -5.35
CA THR A 33 -1.73 8.06 -5.27
C THR A 33 -2.11 7.09 -6.38
N VAL A 34 -1.72 7.36 -7.64
CA VAL A 34 -1.97 6.45 -8.77
C VAL A 34 -1.26 5.11 -8.58
N PHE A 35 0.00 5.14 -8.15
CA PHE A 35 0.75 3.92 -7.87
C PHE A 35 0.06 3.05 -6.81
N PHE A 36 -0.33 3.64 -5.67
CA PHE A 36 -1.00 2.91 -4.59
C PHE A 36 -2.43 2.47 -4.96
N ALA A 37 -3.16 3.29 -5.71
CA ALA A 37 -4.50 2.93 -6.23
C ALA A 37 -4.48 1.63 -7.03
N VAL A 38 -3.43 1.38 -7.81
CA VAL A 38 -3.28 0.16 -8.63
C VAL A 38 -2.67 -0.98 -7.83
N ILE A 39 -1.48 -0.77 -7.25
CA ILE A 39 -0.71 -1.87 -6.66
C ILE A 39 -1.42 -2.54 -5.49
N ASP A 40 -2.19 -1.78 -4.68
CA ASP A 40 -2.93 -2.34 -3.54
C ASP A 40 -4.15 -3.15 -3.94
N LEU A 41 -4.74 -2.86 -5.10
CA LEU A 41 -5.83 -3.66 -5.67
C LEU A 41 -5.27 -4.93 -6.32
N VAL A 42 -4.18 -4.81 -7.07
CA VAL A 42 -3.49 -5.96 -7.67
C VAL A 42 -3.02 -6.92 -6.58
N ALA A 43 -2.36 -6.42 -5.54
CA ALA A 43 -1.98 -7.20 -4.36
C ALA A 43 -3.17 -7.92 -3.72
N ALA A 44 -4.29 -7.21 -3.53
CA ALA A 44 -5.49 -7.79 -2.94
C ALA A 44 -6.08 -8.92 -3.80
N VAL A 45 -6.15 -8.75 -5.13
CA VAL A 45 -6.62 -9.79 -6.05
C VAL A 45 -5.68 -11.00 -6.02
N GLY A 46 -4.36 -10.77 -6.05
CA GLY A 46 -3.37 -11.85 -5.99
C GLY A 46 -3.46 -12.65 -4.69
N LEU A 47 -3.61 -11.97 -3.55
CA LEU A 47 -3.80 -12.60 -2.25
C LEU A 47 -5.14 -13.34 -2.15
N TRP A 48 -6.21 -12.77 -2.71
CA TRP A 48 -7.53 -13.41 -2.76
C TRP A 48 -7.53 -14.72 -3.55
N LEU A 49 -6.82 -14.72 -4.68
CA LEU A 49 -6.67 -15.90 -5.54
C LEU A 49 -5.62 -16.89 -5.01
N ALA A 50 -4.99 -16.62 -3.86
CA ALA A 50 -3.84 -17.37 -3.35
C ALA A 50 -2.73 -17.58 -4.39
N ALA A 51 -2.58 -16.61 -5.30
CA ALA A 51 -1.59 -16.68 -6.36
C ALA A 51 -0.19 -16.38 -5.81
N ALA A 52 0.83 -17.12 -6.26
CA ALA A 52 2.20 -16.97 -5.78
C ALA A 52 2.77 -15.54 -5.91
N TRP A 53 2.28 -14.77 -6.90
CA TRP A 53 2.70 -13.38 -7.13
C TRP A 53 2.05 -12.37 -6.16
N GLY A 54 0.91 -12.69 -5.56
CA GLY A 54 0.14 -11.75 -4.73
C GLY A 54 0.92 -11.24 -3.52
N ALA A 55 1.63 -12.15 -2.85
CA ALA A 55 2.48 -11.80 -1.71
C ALA A 55 3.62 -10.85 -2.10
N VAL A 56 4.30 -11.11 -3.23
CA VAL A 56 5.42 -10.27 -3.67
C VAL A 56 4.98 -8.83 -3.96
N ILE A 57 3.82 -8.69 -4.63
CA ILE A 57 3.27 -7.36 -4.92
C ILE A 57 2.84 -6.65 -3.64
N TRP A 58 2.21 -7.37 -2.72
CA TRP A 58 1.84 -6.82 -1.41
C TRP A 58 3.05 -6.35 -0.60
N LEU A 59 4.12 -7.15 -0.53
CA LEU A 59 5.37 -6.77 0.14
C LEU A 59 5.97 -5.50 -0.48
N THR A 60 5.98 -5.42 -1.81
CA THR A 60 6.47 -4.23 -2.54
C THR A 60 5.61 -3.00 -2.25
N ALA A 61 4.28 -3.16 -2.18
CA ALA A 61 3.37 -2.07 -1.85
C ALA A 61 3.61 -1.53 -0.44
N VAL A 62 3.72 -2.42 0.57
CA VAL A 62 4.03 -2.04 1.95
C VAL A 62 5.40 -1.37 2.05
N ALA A 63 6.43 -1.96 1.46
CA ALA A 63 7.78 -1.39 1.48
C ALA A 63 7.81 0.02 0.85
N SER A 64 7.10 0.20 -0.27
CA SER A 64 6.99 1.51 -0.94
C SER A 64 6.26 2.54 -0.07
N MET A 65 5.19 2.15 0.60
CA MET A 65 4.41 3.05 1.47
C MET A 65 5.21 3.49 2.69
N VAL A 66 5.94 2.57 3.32
CA VAL A 66 6.88 2.89 4.40
C VAL A 66 7.99 3.80 3.89
N ALA A 67 8.58 3.52 2.72
CA ALA A 67 9.62 4.35 2.14
C ALA A 67 9.15 5.78 1.83
N VAL A 68 7.97 5.93 1.23
CA VAL A 68 7.37 7.25 0.95
C VAL A 68 7.17 8.04 2.24
N GLN A 69 6.66 7.42 3.30
CA GLN A 69 6.39 8.15 4.55
C GLN A 69 7.65 8.48 5.36
N LEU A 70 8.69 7.64 5.30
CA LEU A 70 9.95 7.88 6.02
C LEU A 70 10.87 8.87 5.28
N PHE A 71 11.08 8.67 3.99
CA PHE A 71 12.03 9.45 3.19
C PHE A 71 11.40 10.66 2.50
N PHE A 72 10.09 10.61 2.22
CA PHE A 72 9.36 11.67 1.51
C PHE A 72 8.11 12.12 2.27
N PRO A 73 8.23 12.54 3.54
CA PRO A 73 7.08 12.88 4.38
C PRO A 73 6.25 14.05 3.82
N GLN A 74 6.82 14.88 2.94
CA GLN A 74 6.10 15.95 2.25
C GLN A 74 5.07 15.47 1.22
N VAL A 75 5.08 14.18 0.84
CA VAL A 75 4.11 13.62 -0.12
C VAL A 75 2.76 13.45 0.56
N PHE A 76 2.61 12.48 1.45
CA PHE A 76 1.33 12.20 2.13
C PHE A 76 1.21 12.81 3.54
N GLY A 77 2.26 13.41 4.07
CA GLY A 77 2.38 13.69 5.50
C GLY A 77 2.91 12.48 6.28
N ARG A 78 3.40 12.70 7.50
CA ARG A 78 3.87 11.61 8.38
C ARG A 78 2.68 10.85 8.98
N GLY A 79 2.30 9.73 8.37
CA GLY A 79 1.29 8.81 8.89
C GLY A 79 1.88 7.77 9.84
N PHE A 80 2.28 8.14 11.06
CA PHE A 80 2.89 7.21 12.02
C PHE A 80 2.03 5.94 12.24
N PHE A 81 0.71 6.10 12.31
CA PHE A 81 -0.22 4.97 12.42
C PHE A 81 -0.20 4.04 11.21
N THR A 82 -0.10 4.59 10.00
CA THR A 82 -0.02 3.80 8.76
C THR A 82 1.26 2.98 8.73
N ILE A 83 2.41 3.59 9.04
CA ILE A 83 3.70 2.90 9.09
C ILE A 83 3.66 1.78 10.13
N LEU A 84 3.12 2.05 11.33
CA LEU A 84 3.04 1.06 12.40
C LEU A 84 2.13 -0.12 12.02
N PHE A 85 0.97 0.16 11.44
CA PHE A 85 0.01 -0.86 11.03
C PHE A 85 0.56 -1.76 9.91
N GLU A 86 1.09 -1.15 8.84
CA GLU A 86 1.68 -1.92 7.74
C GLU A 86 2.93 -2.68 8.16
N GLY A 87 3.78 -2.06 8.99
CA GLY A 87 4.95 -2.71 9.57
C GLY A 87 4.58 -3.91 10.45
N ALA A 88 3.53 -3.81 11.26
CA ALA A 88 3.04 -4.92 12.07
C ALA A 88 2.50 -6.06 11.22
N MET A 89 1.68 -5.77 10.19
CA MET A 89 1.20 -6.79 9.26
C MET A 89 2.35 -7.49 8.52
N LEU A 90 3.33 -6.71 8.04
CA LEU A 90 4.53 -7.23 7.39
C LEU A 90 5.31 -8.16 8.32
N ALA A 91 5.53 -7.74 9.57
CA ALA A 91 6.24 -8.54 10.56
C ALA A 91 5.50 -9.85 10.85
N ILE A 92 4.18 -9.83 11.01
CA ILE A 92 3.37 -11.04 11.22
C ILE A 92 3.50 -11.98 10.01
N TYR A 93 3.34 -11.46 8.79
CA TYR A 93 3.44 -12.26 7.57
C TYR A 93 4.81 -12.93 7.45
N LEU A 94 5.90 -12.18 7.64
CA LEU A 94 7.25 -12.73 7.57
C LEU A 94 7.49 -13.80 8.63
N ASN A 95 7.00 -13.60 9.87
CA ASN A 95 7.09 -14.62 10.92
C ASN A 95 6.38 -15.91 10.53
N LEU A 96 5.16 -15.81 9.97
CA LEU A 96 4.40 -16.97 9.51
C LEU A 96 5.08 -17.66 8.32
N ALA A 97 5.58 -16.89 7.35
CA ALA A 97 6.29 -17.43 6.18
C ALA A 97 7.57 -18.18 6.59
N VAL A 98 8.36 -17.60 7.52
CA VAL A 98 9.56 -18.26 8.07
C VAL A 98 9.20 -19.53 8.81
N LYS A 99 8.11 -19.52 9.59
CA LYS A 99 7.65 -20.71 10.32
C LYS A 99 7.20 -21.81 9.35
N ALA A 100 6.43 -21.46 8.33
CA ALA A 100 5.99 -22.41 7.30
C ALA A 100 7.18 -23.04 6.54
N ALA A 101 8.20 -22.25 6.21
CA ALA A 101 9.42 -22.76 5.58
C ALA A 101 10.21 -23.74 6.46
N ARG A 102 10.08 -23.66 7.80
CA ARG A 102 10.70 -24.60 8.73
C ARG A 102 9.94 -25.91 8.89
N GLU A 103 8.66 -25.94 8.53
CA GLU A 103 7.78 -27.11 8.67
C GLU A 103 7.81 -28.04 7.44
N GLN A 104 8.46 -27.64 6.34
CA GLN A 104 8.73 -28.51 5.20
C GLN A 104 10.10 -29.19 5.38
N PRO A 105 10.17 -30.45 5.85
CA PRO A 105 11.41 -31.23 5.78
C PRO A 105 11.75 -31.46 4.30
N VAL A 106 13.00 -31.16 3.95
CA VAL A 106 13.62 -31.49 2.65
C VAL A 106 13.75 -33.00 2.47
#